data_AF-A0A8S3GBB4-F1
#
_entry.id   AF-A0A8S3GBB4-F1
#
_cell.length_a   1.000
_cell.length_b   1.000
_cell.length_c   1.000
_cell.angle_alpha   90.00
_cell.angle_beta   90.00
_cell.angle_gamma   90.00
#
_symmetry.space_group_name_H-M   'P 1'
#
loop_
_entity.id
_entity.type
_entity.pdbx_description
1 polymer ?
#
loop_
_entity_poly.entity_id
_entity_poly.type
_entity_poly.pdbx_seq_one_letter_code
_entity_poly.pdbx_strand_id
1 'polypeptide(L)'
;MEQILNEPKTFKQLVEDPTIQKEDKLQRKLLQLKNIGFLTDSEYKFTRPVGSQPGKAYGLLKIHKDGVPLRPVISACGTFNYKLSKLLVNKLKHLRASPTIVIDTFKFVKELQNIKLNTTNIKMVSFDIVSLFTRVPLACIIDLILDKMYGPTHTCSFRGLKRADWCSKCQHRYELKWLLDISTKDSHFIFYEKLYCQT
;
A
#
# COMPACT_ATOMS: atom_id res chain seq x y z
N MET A 1 5.04 -21.59 6.59
CA MET A 1 3.93 -20.72 6.14
C MET A 1 2.74 -20.84 7.05
N GLU A 2 2.23 -22.05 7.33
CA GLU A 2 1.06 -22.24 8.20
C GLU A 2 1.23 -21.60 9.57
N GLN A 3 2.40 -21.74 10.20
CA GLN A 3 2.71 -21.04 11.46
C GLN A 3 2.57 -19.51 11.37
N ILE A 4 2.92 -18.90 10.22
CA ILE A 4 2.80 -17.44 10.00
C ILE A 4 1.33 -17.06 9.75
N LEU A 5 0.59 -17.89 9.00
CA LEU A 5 -0.81 -17.63 8.68
C LEU A 5 -1.77 -17.90 9.84
N ASN A 6 -1.33 -18.72 10.81
CA ASN A 6 -2.05 -18.99 12.05
C ASN A 6 -1.81 -17.92 13.12
N GLU A 7 -1.03 -16.86 12.84
CA GLU A 7 -0.92 -15.71 13.73
C GLU A 7 -2.20 -14.85 13.65
N PRO A 8 -3.10 -14.91 14.66
CA PRO A 8 -4.45 -14.34 14.55
C PRO A 8 -4.46 -12.80 14.56
N LYS A 9 -3.34 -12.17 14.89
CA LYS A 9 -3.17 -10.71 14.86
C LYS A 9 -2.86 -10.18 13.45
N THR A 10 -2.55 -11.04 12.48
CA THR A 10 -2.05 -10.63 11.16
C THR A 10 -2.90 -11.19 10.03
N PHE A 11 -3.41 -12.41 10.18
CA PHE A 11 -4.24 -13.04 9.16
C PHE A 11 -5.50 -13.66 9.76
N LYS A 12 -6.58 -13.58 8.99
CA LYS A 12 -7.86 -14.23 9.28
C LYS A 12 -8.26 -15.12 8.12
N GLN A 13 -8.57 -16.38 8.40
CA GLN A 13 -9.13 -17.27 7.39
C GLN A 13 -10.56 -16.84 7.02
N LEU A 14 -10.89 -16.91 5.73
CA LEU A 14 -12.21 -16.60 5.20
C LEU A 14 -12.96 -17.89 4.84
N VAL A 15 -14.28 -17.86 4.99
CA VAL A 15 -15.19 -18.96 4.62
C VAL A 15 -15.56 -18.89 3.13
N GLU A 16 -15.73 -17.67 2.61
CA GLU A 16 -16.17 -17.42 1.24
C GLU A 16 -15.17 -16.53 0.51
N ASP A 17 -15.12 -16.64 -0.81
CA ASP A 17 -14.29 -15.80 -1.67
C ASP A 17 -14.95 -14.43 -1.90
N PRO A 18 -14.40 -13.32 -1.37
CA PRO A 18 -14.97 -12.00 -1.54
C PRO A 18 -14.57 -11.35 -2.88
N THR A 19 -13.87 -12.05 -3.79
CA THR A 19 -13.29 -11.47 -5.01
C THR A 19 -14.33 -10.71 -5.83
N ILE A 20 -15.45 -11.35 -6.18
CA ILE A 20 -16.50 -10.74 -7.00
C ILE A 20 -17.12 -9.54 -6.29
N GLN A 21 -17.44 -9.69 -5.00
CA GLN A 21 -18.01 -8.60 -4.20
C GLN A 21 -17.10 -7.37 -4.13
N LYS A 22 -15.78 -7.59 -3.95
CA LYS A 22 -14.77 -6.53 -3.92
C LYS A 22 -14.54 -5.91 -5.29
N GLU A 23 -14.54 -6.72 -6.34
CA GLU A 23 -14.48 -6.27 -7.74
C GLU A 23 -15.65 -5.33 -8.05
N ASP A 24 -16.89 -5.75 -7.78
CA ASP A 24 -18.10 -4.96 -8.04
C ASP A 24 -18.15 -3.66 -7.22
N LYS A 25 -17.71 -3.73 -5.96
CA LYS A 25 -17.58 -2.54 -5.10
C LYS A 25 -16.58 -1.55 -5.70
N LEU A 26 -15.43 -2.03 -6.18
CA LEU A 26 -14.42 -1.19 -6.82
C LEU A 26 -14.93 -0.62 -8.15
N GLN A 27 -15.52 -1.44 -9.03
CA GLN A 27 -16.04 -0.98 -10.31
C GLN A 27 -17.07 0.14 -10.16
N ARG A 28 -18.05 -0.03 -9.25
CA ARG A 28 -19.05 1.00 -8.94
C ARG A 28 -18.40 2.31 -8.48
N LYS A 29 -17.38 2.20 -7.61
CA LYS A 29 -16.68 3.38 -7.12
C LYS A 29 -15.88 4.08 -8.22
N LEU A 30 -15.14 3.34 -9.03
CA LEU A 30 -14.37 3.90 -10.15
C LEU A 30 -15.27 4.61 -11.17
N LEU A 31 -16.45 4.05 -11.45
CA LEU A 31 -17.44 4.71 -12.31
C LEU A 31 -17.94 6.02 -11.71
N GLN A 32 -18.26 6.02 -10.41
CA GLN A 32 -18.62 7.25 -9.69
C GLN A 32 -17.51 8.31 -9.81
N LEU A 33 -16.26 7.92 -9.58
CA LEU A 33 -15.09 8.81 -9.63
C LEU A 33 -14.83 9.37 -11.03
N LYS A 34 -15.07 8.58 -12.08
CA LYS A 34 -15.05 9.05 -13.46
C LYS A 34 -16.13 10.13 -13.69
N ASN A 35 -17.36 9.87 -13.27
CA ASN A 35 -18.49 10.76 -13.54
C ASN A 35 -18.35 12.12 -12.84
N ILE A 36 -17.69 12.18 -11.67
CA ILE A 36 -17.39 13.44 -10.97
C ILE A 36 -16.08 14.10 -11.44
N GLY A 37 -15.41 13.56 -12.46
CA GLY A 37 -14.16 14.10 -12.99
C GLY A 37 -12.91 13.86 -12.13
N PHE A 38 -12.99 13.01 -11.09
CA PHE A 38 -11.83 12.67 -10.26
C PHE A 38 -10.83 11.76 -10.98
N LEU A 39 -11.34 10.86 -11.84
CA LEU A 39 -10.52 10.03 -12.73
C LEU A 39 -10.75 10.43 -14.18
N THR A 40 -9.67 10.44 -14.96
CA THR A 40 -9.79 10.56 -16.42
C THR A 40 -10.37 9.27 -17.02
N ASP A 41 -10.86 9.33 -18.27
CA ASP A 41 -11.36 8.14 -18.97
C ASP A 41 -10.26 7.07 -19.14
N SER A 42 -9.01 7.49 -19.39
CA SER A 42 -7.87 6.58 -19.49
C SER A 42 -7.52 5.93 -18.15
N GLU A 43 -7.57 6.68 -17.06
CA GLU A 43 -7.34 6.15 -15.71
C GLU A 43 -8.43 5.18 -15.30
N TYR A 44 -9.69 5.51 -15.59
CA TYR A 44 -10.83 4.60 -15.37
C TYR A 44 -10.66 3.30 -16.15
N LYS A 45 -10.41 3.38 -17.47
CA LYS A 45 -10.22 2.20 -18.32
C LYS A 45 -9.04 1.34 -17.86
N PHE A 46 -7.94 1.97 -17.44
CA PHE A 46 -6.77 1.27 -16.92
C PHE A 46 -7.06 0.57 -15.60
N THR A 47 -7.78 1.23 -14.68
CA THR A 47 -7.98 0.71 -13.31
C THR A 47 -9.16 -0.22 -13.16
N ARG A 48 -10.12 -0.23 -14.10
CA ARG A 48 -11.30 -1.08 -14.04
C ARG A 48 -10.89 -2.57 -14.03
N PRO A 49 -11.16 -3.31 -12.94
CA PRO A 49 -10.92 -4.75 -12.90
C PRO A 49 -11.93 -5.51 -13.75
N VAL A 50 -11.49 -6.65 -14.30
CA VAL A 50 -12.32 -7.63 -15.01
C VAL A 50 -11.71 -9.00 -14.74
N GLY A 51 -12.51 -9.95 -14.24
CA GLY A 51 -12.09 -11.33 -14.04
C GLY A 51 -10.98 -11.47 -13.00
N SER A 52 -11.14 -10.79 -11.86
CA SER A 52 -10.15 -10.81 -10.78
C SER A 52 -10.04 -12.18 -10.13
N GLN A 53 -8.90 -12.43 -9.49
CA GLN A 53 -8.65 -13.60 -8.66
C GLN A 53 -8.09 -13.17 -7.30
N PRO A 54 -8.22 -14.01 -6.26
CA PRO A 54 -7.51 -13.80 -5.01
C PRO A 54 -5.99 -13.72 -5.24
N GLY A 55 -5.29 -13.05 -4.34
CA GLY A 55 -3.84 -13.11 -4.31
C GLY A 55 -3.34 -14.54 -4.09
N LYS A 56 -2.06 -14.80 -4.36
CA LYS A 56 -1.46 -16.13 -4.11
C LYS A 56 -0.33 -15.99 -3.11
N ALA A 57 -0.43 -16.69 -1.98
CA ALA A 57 0.66 -16.75 -1.02
C ALA A 57 1.58 -17.94 -1.32
N TYR A 58 2.88 -17.72 -1.20
CA TYR A 58 3.91 -18.75 -1.30
C TYR A 58 5.14 -18.34 -0.50
N GLY A 59 6.08 -19.27 -0.30
CA GLY A 59 7.31 -19.02 0.44
C GLY A 59 8.55 -19.13 -0.44
N LEU A 60 9.50 -18.23 -0.24
CA LEU A 60 10.84 -18.31 -0.85
C LEU A 60 11.89 -18.56 0.22
N LEU A 61 12.80 -19.50 0.00
CA LEU A 61 13.86 -19.80 0.97
C LEU A 61 14.92 -18.69 0.99
N LYS A 62 15.34 -18.29 2.20
CA LYS A 62 16.50 -17.41 2.38
C LYS A 62 17.77 -18.26 2.57
N ILE A 63 18.29 -18.81 1.47
CA ILE A 63 19.45 -19.72 1.46
C ILE A 63 20.74 -19.13 2.06
N HIS A 64 20.83 -17.80 2.18
CA HIS A 64 21.97 -17.08 2.73
C HIS A 64 21.87 -16.86 4.25
N LYS A 65 20.88 -17.45 4.94
CA LYS A 65 20.70 -17.33 6.40
C LYS A 65 20.68 -18.72 7.03
N ASP A 66 21.26 -18.82 8.22
CA ASP A 66 21.25 -20.04 9.02
C ASP A 66 19.83 -20.53 9.28
N GLY A 67 19.63 -21.85 9.20
CA GLY A 67 18.31 -22.47 9.29
C GLY A 67 17.41 -22.27 8.06
N VAL A 68 17.90 -21.61 7.00
CA VAL A 68 17.22 -21.40 5.70
C VAL A 68 15.75 -20.94 5.87
N PRO A 69 15.51 -19.84 6.61
CA PRO A 69 14.17 -19.41 6.94
C PRO A 69 13.37 -19.02 5.69
N LEU A 70 12.06 -19.26 5.76
CA LEU A 70 11.14 -18.94 4.68
C LEU A 70 10.79 -17.43 4.67
N ARG A 71 10.77 -16.83 3.48
CA ARG A 71 10.21 -15.50 3.22
C ARG A 71 8.79 -15.67 2.66
N PRO A 72 7.74 -15.36 3.44
CA PRO A 72 6.38 -15.34 2.89
C PRO A 72 6.27 -14.23 1.84
N VAL A 73 5.60 -14.53 0.73
CA VAL A 73 5.30 -13.59 -0.37
C VAL A 73 3.84 -13.73 -0.73
N ILE A 74 3.15 -12.62 -0.88
CA ILE A 74 1.78 -12.56 -1.41
C ILE A 74 1.87 -11.91 -2.80
N SER A 75 1.58 -12.68 -3.84
CA SER A 75 1.43 -12.14 -5.19
C SER A 75 0.05 -11.50 -5.34
N ALA A 76 0.04 -10.21 -5.66
CA ALA A 76 -1.16 -9.45 -5.99
C ALA A 76 -1.50 -9.49 -7.49
N CYS A 77 -0.81 -10.31 -8.29
CA CYS A 77 -1.05 -10.37 -9.72
C CYS A 77 -2.46 -10.90 -10.03
N GLY A 78 -3.26 -10.09 -10.73
CA GLY A 78 -4.63 -10.43 -11.08
C GLY A 78 -5.66 -10.12 -9.98
N THR A 79 -5.26 -9.52 -8.86
CA THR A 79 -6.23 -9.06 -7.86
C THR A 79 -7.03 -7.86 -8.37
N PHE A 80 -8.24 -7.69 -7.84
CA PHE A 80 -9.17 -6.64 -8.24
C PHE A 80 -8.59 -5.22 -8.11
N ASN A 81 -7.68 -5.00 -7.15
CA ASN A 81 -7.05 -3.70 -6.88
C ASN A 81 -5.65 -3.55 -7.48
N TYR A 82 -5.15 -4.52 -8.26
CA TYR A 82 -3.77 -4.51 -8.79
C TYR A 82 -3.46 -3.29 -9.67
N LYS A 83 -4.31 -3.04 -10.68
CA LYS A 83 -4.12 -1.90 -11.61
C LYS A 83 -4.37 -0.56 -10.92
N LEU A 84 -5.34 -0.50 -10.01
CA LEU A 84 -5.54 0.68 -9.15
C LEU A 84 -4.27 1.01 -8.35
N SER A 85 -3.67 0.00 -7.72
CA SER A 85 -2.44 0.18 -6.93
C SER A 85 -1.30 0.73 -7.79
N LYS A 86 -1.14 0.25 -9.03
CA LYS A 86 -0.18 0.82 -10.00
C LYS A 86 -0.45 2.28 -10.31
N LEU A 87 -1.71 2.65 -10.53
CA LEU A 87 -2.08 4.05 -10.77
C LEU A 87 -1.71 4.93 -9.57
N LEU A 88 -2.05 4.50 -8.35
CA LEU A 88 -1.76 5.23 -7.11
C LEU A 88 -0.25 5.39 -6.88
N VAL A 89 0.54 4.34 -7.10
CA VAL A 89 2.01 4.41 -7.01
C VAL A 89 2.56 5.49 -7.95
N ASN A 90 2.04 5.56 -9.18
CA ASN A 90 2.46 6.59 -10.14
C ASN A 90 2.05 8.00 -9.69
N LYS A 91 0.81 8.18 -9.24
CA LYS A 91 0.32 9.47 -8.73
C LYS A 91 1.10 9.96 -7.51
N LEU A 92 1.47 9.05 -6.60
CA LEU A 92 2.16 9.37 -5.35
C LEU A 92 3.69 9.37 -5.45
N LYS A 93 4.26 9.06 -6.62
CA LYS A 93 5.71 8.91 -6.81
C LYS A 93 6.50 10.13 -6.33
N HIS A 94 5.97 11.33 -6.54
CA HIS A 94 6.58 12.59 -6.14
C HIS A 94 6.73 12.74 -4.61
N LEU A 95 5.87 12.08 -3.81
CA LEU A 95 5.95 12.11 -2.34
C LEU A 95 7.07 11.24 -1.76
N ARG A 96 7.62 10.32 -2.55
CA ARG A 96 8.67 9.38 -2.14
C ARG A 96 10.06 10.02 -2.12
N ALA A 97 10.25 11.15 -2.81
CA ALA A 97 11.56 11.78 -2.89
C ALA A 97 12.00 12.30 -1.50
N SER A 98 13.17 11.87 -1.04
CA SER A 98 13.84 12.38 0.16
C SER A 98 15.35 12.43 -0.10
N PRO A 99 16.06 13.49 0.34
CA PRO A 99 17.52 13.56 0.23
C PRO A 99 18.23 12.43 0.99
N THR A 100 17.55 11.78 1.94
CA THR A 100 18.10 10.68 2.75
C THR A 100 17.90 9.30 2.12
N ILE A 101 17.15 9.18 1.02
CA ILE A 101 16.92 7.89 0.35
C ILE A 101 18.02 7.69 -0.69
N VAL A 102 18.78 6.62 -0.51
CA VAL A 102 19.75 6.18 -1.49
C VAL A 102 19.07 5.21 -2.46
N ILE A 103 19.14 5.53 -3.75
CA ILE A 103 18.44 4.79 -4.82
C ILE A 103 19.19 3.51 -5.20
N ASP A 104 20.52 3.52 -5.07
CA ASP A 104 21.38 2.47 -5.59
C ASP A 104 22.64 2.28 -4.71
N THR A 105 23.09 1.03 -4.61
CA THR A 105 24.22 0.63 -3.77
C THR A 105 25.53 1.24 -4.27
N PHE A 106 25.74 1.39 -5.58
CA PHE A 106 26.98 2.01 -6.09
C PHE A 106 27.05 3.50 -5.74
N LYS A 107 25.91 4.19 -5.84
CA LYS A 107 25.80 5.58 -5.37
C LYS A 107 26.13 5.70 -3.88
N PHE A 108 25.59 4.80 -3.05
CA PHE A 108 25.87 4.77 -1.61
C PHE A 108 27.37 4.62 -1.31
N VAL A 109 28.03 3.65 -1.94
CA VAL A 109 29.47 3.40 -1.74
C VAL A 109 30.30 4.61 -2.14
N LYS A 110 29.98 5.23 -3.28
CA LYS A 110 30.66 6.45 -3.76
C LYS A 110 30.46 7.62 -2.80
N GLU A 111 29.25 7.81 -2.27
CA GLU A 111 28.99 8.85 -1.28
C GLU A 111 29.81 8.63 -0.02
N LEU A 112 29.80 7.40 0.53
CA LEU A 112 30.59 7.02 1.70
C LEU A 112 32.09 7.28 1.54
N GLN A 113 32.68 6.93 0.39
CA GLN A 113 34.10 7.17 0.09
C GLN A 113 34.46 8.65 0.06
N ASN A 114 33.51 9.52 -0.27
CA ASN A 114 33.71 10.97 -0.33
C ASN A 114 33.45 11.66 1.01
N ILE A 115 32.93 10.97 2.03
CA ILE A 115 32.72 11.56 3.35
C ILE A 115 34.09 11.79 4.00
N LYS A 116 34.51 13.05 4.05
CA LYS A 116 35.68 13.47 4.82
C LYS A 116 35.25 13.69 6.27
N LEU A 117 35.79 12.88 7.16
CA LEU A 117 35.48 12.97 8.57
C LEU A 117 36.66 13.59 9.32
N ASN A 118 36.45 14.76 9.94
CA ASN A 118 37.51 15.56 10.56
C ASN A 118 37.77 15.23 12.04
N THR A 119 37.37 14.05 12.53
CA THR A 119 37.51 13.68 13.95
C THR A 119 38.01 12.25 14.12
N THR A 120 38.78 12.03 15.19
CA THR A 120 39.41 10.73 15.50
C THR A 120 38.50 9.75 16.24
N ASN A 121 37.32 10.19 16.71
CA ASN A 121 36.42 9.37 17.50
C ASN A 121 35.06 9.18 16.83
N ILE A 122 35.04 8.40 15.76
CA ILE A 122 33.85 8.19 14.92
C ILE A 122 33.36 6.77 15.10
N LYS A 123 32.04 6.63 15.28
CA LYS A 123 31.36 5.35 15.36
C LYS A 123 30.32 5.26 14.26
N MET A 124 30.35 4.14 13.54
CA MET A 124 29.29 3.77 12.61
C MET A 124 28.27 2.92 13.34
N VAL A 125 26.99 3.23 13.15
CA VAL A 125 25.88 2.45 13.69
C VAL A 125 24.94 2.11 12.53
N SER A 126 24.52 0.85 12.44
CA SER A 126 23.50 0.41 11.49
C SER A 126 22.25 -0.02 12.24
N PHE A 127 21.09 0.28 11.66
CA PHE A 127 19.79 -0.12 12.16
C PHE A 127 19.10 -0.94 11.08
N ASP A 128 18.50 -2.07 11.46
CA ASP A 128 17.68 -2.89 10.57
C ASP A 128 16.24 -2.95 11.08
N ILE A 129 15.28 -2.81 10.16
CA ILE A 129 13.86 -2.86 10.50
C ILE A 129 13.36 -4.29 10.38
N VAL A 130 12.95 -4.86 11.50
CA VAL A 130 12.33 -6.19 11.53
C VAL A 130 10.89 -6.12 11.01
N SER A 131 10.58 -6.94 10.01
CA SER A 131 9.22 -7.12 9.47
C SER A 131 8.57 -5.84 8.94
N LEU A 132 9.33 -5.04 8.18
CA LEU A 132 8.88 -3.76 7.63
C LEU A 132 7.48 -3.81 6.98
N PHE A 133 7.20 -4.81 6.14
CA PHE A 133 5.93 -4.89 5.40
C PHE A 133 4.70 -5.13 6.28
N THR A 134 4.82 -5.84 7.40
CA THR A 134 3.68 -6.16 8.27
C THR A 134 3.50 -5.17 9.41
N ARG A 135 4.47 -4.27 9.63
CA ARG A 135 4.46 -3.31 10.75
C ARG A 135 4.31 -1.84 10.31
N VAL A 136 3.90 -1.60 9.08
CA VAL A 136 3.60 -0.23 8.62
C VAL A 136 2.29 0.25 9.25
N PRO A 137 2.25 1.38 9.97
CA PRO A 137 1.01 1.91 10.56
C PRO A 137 0.13 2.54 9.46
N LEU A 138 -0.61 1.70 8.72
CA LEU A 138 -1.34 2.08 7.51
C LEU A 138 -2.24 3.31 7.69
N ALA A 139 -3.00 3.39 8.78
CA ALA A 139 -3.89 4.52 9.05
C ALA A 139 -3.12 5.85 9.11
N CYS A 140 -2.04 5.89 9.91
CA CYS A 140 -1.18 7.07 10.04
C CYS A 140 -0.52 7.46 8.70
N ILE A 141 -0.06 6.48 7.93
CA ILE A 141 0.55 6.75 6.62
C ILE A 141 -0.47 7.29 5.61
N ILE A 142 -1.69 6.76 5.59
CA ILE A 142 -2.76 7.27 4.74
C ILE A 142 -3.06 8.73 5.10
N ASP A 143 -3.21 9.04 6.39
CA ASP A 143 -3.48 10.41 6.83
C ASP A 143 -2.32 11.36 6.47
N LEU A 144 -1.07 10.92 6.63
CA LEU A 144 0.11 11.68 6.22
C LEU A 144 0.14 11.95 4.71
N ILE A 145 -0.22 10.96 3.88
CA ILE A 145 -0.31 11.14 2.43
C ILE A 145 -1.38 12.18 2.10
N LEU A 146 -2.55 12.08 2.74
CA LEU A 146 -3.65 13.02 2.52
C LEU A 146 -3.26 14.44 2.95
N ASP A 147 -2.52 14.60 4.04
CA ASP A 147 -2.02 15.89 4.51
C ASP A 147 -0.97 16.48 3.57
N LYS A 148 -0.07 15.65 3.00
CA LYS A 148 0.86 16.12 1.98
C LYS A 148 0.18 16.54 0.68
N MET A 149 -0.89 15.84 0.29
CA MET A 149 -1.62 16.09 -0.95
C MET A 149 -2.60 17.27 -0.84
N TYR A 150 -3.27 17.39 0.31
CA TYR A 150 -4.41 18.29 0.49
C TYR A 150 -4.29 19.15 1.77
N GLY A 151 -3.15 19.20 2.44
CA GLY A 151 -3.00 19.94 3.70
C GLY A 151 -3.87 19.39 4.84
N PRO A 152 -3.93 20.10 5.99
CA PRO A 152 -4.70 19.65 7.15
C PRO A 152 -6.19 19.57 6.82
N THR A 153 -6.93 18.78 7.60
CA THR A 153 -8.38 18.65 7.47
C THR A 153 -9.08 19.99 7.71
N HIS A 154 -9.98 20.38 6.80
CA HIS A 154 -10.72 21.64 6.91
C HIS A 154 -11.96 21.50 7.81
N THR A 155 -12.50 22.61 8.30
CA THR A 155 -13.69 22.62 9.17
C THR A 155 -14.96 22.08 8.48
N CYS A 156 -15.04 22.12 7.14
CA CYS A 156 -16.21 21.63 6.40
C CYS A 156 -16.41 20.11 6.50
N SER A 157 -15.38 19.34 6.85
CA SER A 157 -15.51 17.88 7.07
C SER A 157 -15.97 17.49 8.48
N PHE A 158 -16.01 18.43 9.44
CA PHE A 158 -16.29 18.14 10.86
C PHE A 158 -17.65 18.64 11.37
N ARG A 159 -18.29 19.57 10.66
CA ARG A 159 -19.51 20.26 11.16
C ARG A 159 -20.83 19.52 10.90
N GLY A 160 -20.81 18.20 10.68
CA GLY A 160 -22.02 17.44 10.31
C GLY A 160 -22.63 17.84 8.95
N LEU A 161 -21.88 18.60 8.13
CA LEU A 161 -22.27 18.99 6.78
C LEU A 161 -22.34 17.75 5.88
N LYS A 162 -23.33 17.71 4.97
CA LYS A 162 -23.43 16.63 4.00
C LYS A 162 -22.22 16.73 3.06
N ARG A 163 -21.77 15.58 2.54
CA ARG A 163 -20.62 15.54 1.62
C ARG A 163 -20.78 16.45 0.39
N ALA A 164 -22.02 16.66 -0.05
CA ALA A 164 -22.32 17.58 -1.15
C ALA A 164 -21.92 19.03 -0.86
N ASP A 165 -21.91 19.42 0.41
CA ASP A 165 -21.60 20.78 0.87
C ASP A 165 -20.09 20.97 1.13
N TRP A 166 -19.29 19.91 0.98
CA TRP A 166 -17.85 19.99 1.18
C TRP A 166 -17.18 20.69 0.01
N CYS A 167 -16.11 21.44 0.28
CA CYS A 167 -15.31 22.01 -0.80
C CYS A 167 -14.64 20.89 -1.63
N SER A 168 -14.35 21.17 -2.90
CA SER A 168 -13.74 20.21 -3.83
C SER A 168 -12.50 19.52 -3.25
N LYS A 169 -11.65 20.26 -2.55
CA LYS A 169 -10.45 19.72 -1.87
C LYS A 169 -10.78 18.63 -0.84
N CYS A 170 -11.81 18.83 -0.02
CA CYS A 170 -12.23 17.84 0.99
C CYS A 170 -12.94 16.64 0.36
N GLN A 171 -13.71 16.86 -0.71
CA GLN A 171 -14.26 15.77 -1.51
C GLN A 171 -13.13 14.92 -2.11
N HIS A 172 -12.15 15.53 -2.78
CA HIS A 172 -10.99 14.84 -3.35
C HIS A 172 -10.16 14.10 -2.29
N ARG A 173 -9.95 14.72 -1.12
CA ARG A 173 -9.29 14.07 0.02
C ARG A 173 -10.01 12.80 0.44
N TYR A 174 -11.33 12.85 0.57
CA TYR A 174 -12.15 11.69 0.91
C TYR A 174 -12.07 10.58 -0.15
N GLU A 175 -12.13 10.95 -1.42
CA GLU A 175 -12.05 10.00 -2.53
C GLU A 175 -10.67 9.33 -2.61
N LEU A 176 -9.58 10.09 -2.46
CA LEU A 176 -8.24 9.51 -2.39
C LEU A 176 -8.07 8.60 -1.18
N LYS A 177 -8.61 8.99 -0.02
CA LYS A 177 -8.57 8.15 1.20
C LYS A 177 -9.22 6.80 0.94
N TRP A 178 -10.40 6.79 0.33
CA TRP A 178 -11.10 5.55 0.00
C TRP A 178 -10.30 4.67 -0.96
N LEU A 179 -9.67 5.26 -1.99
CA LEU A 179 -8.81 4.52 -2.92
C LEU A 179 -7.58 3.93 -2.23
N LEU A 180 -6.95 4.68 -1.31
CA LEU A 180 -5.83 4.18 -0.52
C LEU A 180 -6.26 3.05 0.40
N ASP A 181 -7.38 3.23 1.11
CA ASP A 181 -7.94 2.21 2.00
C ASP A 181 -8.22 0.90 1.23
N ILE A 182 -8.94 0.91 0.11
CA ILE A 182 -9.23 -0.32 -0.65
C ILE A 182 -8.00 -0.95 -1.33
N SER A 183 -6.97 -0.15 -1.62
CA SER A 183 -5.74 -0.64 -2.24
C SER A 183 -4.77 -1.27 -1.24
N THR A 184 -4.88 -0.92 0.04
CA THR A 184 -3.93 -1.34 1.09
C THR A 184 -4.55 -2.24 2.15
N LYS A 185 -5.85 -2.10 2.43
CA LYS A 185 -6.59 -2.91 3.39
C LYS A 185 -7.35 -4.03 2.69
N ASP A 186 -7.73 -5.05 3.45
CA ASP A 186 -8.58 -6.14 3.00
C ASP A 186 -8.03 -6.93 1.80
N SER A 187 -6.71 -7.03 1.67
CA SER A 187 -6.08 -7.91 0.68
C SER A 187 -6.36 -9.36 1.07
N HIS A 188 -6.96 -10.11 0.15
CA HIS A 188 -7.27 -11.53 0.36
C HIS A 188 -6.51 -12.38 -0.65
N PHE A 189 -6.14 -13.57 -0.20
CA PHE A 189 -5.27 -14.47 -0.96
C PHE A 189 -5.55 -15.94 -0.60
N ILE A 190 -5.16 -16.83 -1.51
CA ILE A 190 -5.23 -18.28 -1.33
C ILE A 190 -3.86 -18.82 -0.92
N PHE A 191 -3.88 -19.78 0.01
CA PHE A 191 -2.75 -20.63 0.38
C PHE A 191 -3.25 -22.04 0.66
N TYR A 192 -2.77 -23.05 -0.09
CA TYR A 192 -3.25 -24.45 -0.03
C TYR A 192 -4.78 -24.53 0.06
N GLU A 193 -5.46 -23.98 -0.95
CA GLU A 193 -6.93 -24.01 -1.11
C GLU A 193 -7.73 -23.27 -0.02
N LYS A 194 -7.07 -22.71 1.00
CA LYS A 194 -7.69 -21.88 2.03
C LYS A 194 -7.53 -20.41 1.70
N LEU A 195 -8.61 -19.65 1.91
CA LEU A 195 -8.64 -18.20 1.75
C LEU A 195 -8.28 -17.50 3.05
N TYR A 196 -7.47 -16.46 2.94
CA TYR A 196 -7.05 -15.61 4.06
C TYR A 196 -7.22 -14.14 3.69
N CYS A 197 -7.44 -13.31 4.69
CA CYS A 197 -7.39 -11.87 4.62
C CYS A 197 -6.34 -11.35 5.60
N GLN A 198 -5.58 -10.34 5.19
CA GLN A 198 -4.74 -9.59 6.12
C GLN A 198 -5.63 -8.68 6.97
N THR A 199 -5.46 -8.72 8.30
CA THR A 199 -6.19 -7.88 9.27
C THR A 199 -5.44 -6.60 9.60
#